data_AF-A0A956D9L7-F1
#
_entry.id   AF-A0A956D9L7-F1
#
_cell.length_a   1.000
_cell.length_b   1.000
_cell.length_c   1.000
_cell.angle_alpha   90.00
_cell.angle_beta   90.00
_cell.angle_gamma   90.00
#
_symmetry.space_group_name_H-M   'P 1'
#
loop_
_entity.id
_entity.type
_entity.pdbx_description
1 polymer ?
#
loop_
_entity_poly.entity_id
_entity_poly.type
_entity_poly.pdbx_seq_one_letter_code
_entity_poly.pdbx_strand_id
1 'polypeptide(L)'
;MRDIRELGINRGGAPVGGLALSDEEVHRFEDAMGLALPPAYRALLAIANGGHPEAACFVTEDGGVVYEFEVGEFLSWGPGDGSVQRETEVWRKASGREDLFAFARTQGGDAFVFVRENGAPPSVWLCLHEEGLELSFVADTFEQFLDGLVVCDVR
;
A
#
# COMPACT_ATOMS: atom_id res chain seq x y z
N MET A 1 -5.12 -15.21 -4.37
CA MET A 1 -5.72 -13.98 -4.94
C MET A 1 -7.22 -13.92 -4.72
N ARG A 2 -7.61 -13.15 -3.72
CA ARG A 2 -8.96 -12.64 -3.43
C ARG A 2 -9.51 -11.79 -4.59
N ASP A 3 -10.83 -11.67 -4.69
CA ASP A 3 -11.43 -10.63 -5.54
C ASP A 3 -11.24 -9.26 -4.88
N ILE A 4 -10.43 -8.41 -5.51
CA ILE A 4 -10.09 -7.06 -5.02
C ILE A 4 -11.33 -6.20 -4.76
N ARG A 5 -12.46 -6.46 -5.44
CA ARG A 5 -13.72 -5.74 -5.19
C ARG A 5 -14.26 -5.94 -3.78
N GLU A 6 -13.92 -7.05 -3.14
CA GLU A 6 -14.30 -7.34 -1.76
C GLU A 6 -13.58 -6.45 -0.74
N LEU A 7 -12.54 -5.71 -1.15
CA LEU A 7 -11.89 -4.73 -0.28
C LEU A 7 -12.76 -3.51 0.00
N GLY A 8 -13.81 -3.27 -0.78
CA GLY A 8 -14.75 -2.17 -0.55
C GLY A 8 -14.11 -0.78 -0.64
N ILE A 9 -13.22 -0.55 -1.62
CA ILE A 9 -12.50 0.72 -1.72
C ILE A 9 -13.47 1.89 -1.93
N ASN A 10 -13.40 2.88 -1.04
CA ASN A 10 -14.27 4.05 -1.01
C ASN A 10 -13.48 5.37 -0.86
N ARG A 11 -14.11 6.50 -1.18
CA ARG A 11 -13.61 7.86 -0.88
C ARG A 11 -14.75 8.66 -0.27
N GLY A 12 -14.57 9.13 0.96
CA GLY A 12 -15.61 9.85 1.69
C GLY A 12 -16.90 9.05 1.87
N GLY A 13 -16.80 7.72 2.01
CA GLY A 13 -17.95 6.82 2.16
C GLY A 13 -18.69 6.49 0.86
N ALA A 14 -18.24 6.99 -0.29
CA ALA A 14 -18.77 6.59 -1.60
C ALA A 14 -17.83 5.58 -2.27
N PRO A 15 -18.33 4.47 -2.83
CA PRO A 15 -17.51 3.53 -3.60
C PRO A 15 -16.74 4.25 -4.71
N VAL A 16 -15.48 3.86 -4.92
CA VAL A 16 -14.65 4.44 -5.98
C VAL A 16 -15.13 3.91 -7.34
N GLY A 17 -16.05 4.64 -7.98
CA GLY A 17 -16.43 4.43 -9.38
C GLY A 17 -15.72 5.44 -10.30
N GLY A 18 -14.93 4.96 -11.26
CA GLY A 18 -14.40 5.80 -12.35
C GLY A 18 -13.03 6.46 -12.11
N LEU A 19 -12.28 6.04 -11.08
CA LEU A 19 -10.89 6.46 -10.86
C LEU A 19 -9.89 5.34 -11.18
N ALA A 20 -10.27 4.30 -11.91
CA ALA A 20 -9.34 3.26 -12.35
C ALA A 20 -8.27 3.84 -13.28
N LEU A 21 -7.04 3.36 -13.17
CA LEU A 21 -5.98 3.66 -14.14
C LEU A 21 -6.10 2.75 -15.36
N SER A 22 -5.94 3.34 -16.54
CA SER A 22 -5.72 2.61 -17.79
C SER A 22 -4.35 1.92 -17.79
N ASP A 23 -4.19 0.90 -18.64
CA ASP A 23 -2.89 0.25 -18.82
C ASP A 23 -1.78 1.23 -19.21
N GLU A 24 -2.10 2.26 -20.01
CA GLU A 24 -1.14 3.30 -20.39
C GLU A 24 -0.73 4.16 -19.19
N GLU A 25 -1.65 4.48 -18.29
CA GLU A 25 -1.34 5.18 -17.04
C GLU A 25 -0.48 4.34 -16.10
N VAL A 26 -0.78 3.05 -15.99
CA VAL A 26 0.04 2.10 -15.20
C VAL A 26 1.45 2.00 -15.78
N HIS A 27 1.62 1.89 -17.11
CA HIS A 27 2.95 1.86 -17.71
C HIS A 27 3.71 3.17 -17.48
N ARG A 28 3.06 4.33 -17.66
CA ARG A 28 3.68 5.63 -17.36
C ARG A 28 4.12 5.75 -15.90
N PHE A 29 3.37 5.14 -15.00
CA PHE A 29 3.72 5.10 -13.59
C PHE A 29 4.95 4.23 -13.32
N GLU A 30 5.00 3.03 -13.89
CA GLU A 30 6.16 2.14 -13.77
C GLU A 30 7.43 2.79 -14.33
N ASP A 31 7.32 3.47 -15.47
CA ASP A 31 8.42 4.23 -16.07
C ASP A 31 8.87 5.37 -15.16
N ALA A 32 7.92 6.16 -14.62
CA ALA A 32 8.22 7.28 -13.74
C ALA A 32 8.90 6.85 -12.43
N MET A 33 8.56 5.67 -11.93
CA MET A 33 9.10 5.14 -10.68
C MET A 33 10.30 4.20 -10.91
N GLY A 34 10.61 3.89 -12.16
CA GLY A 34 11.69 2.97 -12.55
C GLY A 34 11.50 1.57 -11.96
N LEU A 35 10.25 1.08 -11.88
CA LEU A 35 9.94 -0.22 -11.29
C LEU A 35 8.73 -0.88 -11.94
N ALA A 36 8.80 -2.20 -12.07
CA ALA A 36 7.63 -3.00 -12.38
C ALA A 36 6.79 -3.18 -11.11
N LEU A 37 5.51 -2.84 -11.21
CA LEU A 37 4.55 -3.02 -10.14
C LEU A 37 4.21 -4.48 -9.91
N PRO A 38 3.94 -4.89 -8.66
CA PRO A 38 3.32 -6.18 -8.37
C PRO A 38 2.02 -6.35 -9.16
N PRO A 39 1.77 -7.52 -9.78
CA PRO A 39 0.55 -7.75 -10.55
C PRO A 39 -0.74 -7.47 -9.77
N ALA A 40 -0.79 -7.86 -8.49
CA ALA A 40 -1.93 -7.59 -7.63
C ALA A 40 -2.15 -6.08 -7.37
N TYR A 41 -1.09 -5.27 -7.35
CA TYR A 41 -1.21 -3.82 -7.20
C TYR A 41 -1.70 -3.16 -8.49
N ARG A 42 -1.26 -3.64 -9.66
CA ARG A 42 -1.85 -3.22 -10.94
C ARG A 42 -3.34 -3.52 -10.99
N ALA A 43 -3.74 -4.72 -10.55
CA ALA A 43 -5.14 -5.11 -10.51
C ALA A 43 -5.97 -4.22 -9.56
N LEU A 44 -5.38 -3.78 -8.44
CA LEU A 44 -5.99 -2.78 -7.56
C LEU A 44 -6.17 -1.45 -8.27
N LEU A 45 -5.13 -0.91 -8.91
CA LEU A 45 -5.18 0.36 -9.63
C LEU A 45 -6.15 0.35 -10.82
N ALA A 46 -6.35 -0.81 -11.45
CA ALA A 46 -7.35 -1.00 -12.50
C ALA A 46 -8.81 -0.97 -11.99
N ILE A 47 -9.01 -0.99 -10.67
CA ILE A 47 -10.32 -0.85 -10.03
C ILE A 47 -10.43 0.52 -9.36
N ALA A 48 -9.41 0.92 -8.60
CA ALA A 48 -9.39 2.16 -7.84
C ALA A 48 -7.97 2.75 -7.76
N ASN A 49 -7.81 3.99 -8.21
CA ASN A 49 -6.59 4.77 -8.01
C ASN A 49 -6.55 5.37 -6.59
N GLY A 50 -6.30 4.52 -5.60
CA GLY A 50 -6.29 4.88 -4.17
C GLY A 50 -7.69 5.02 -3.55
N GLY A 51 -7.71 5.31 -2.26
CA GLY A 51 -8.92 5.37 -1.43
C GLY A 51 -8.82 4.52 -0.17
N HIS A 52 -9.91 4.46 0.58
CA HIS A 52 -10.00 3.79 1.87
C HIS A 52 -10.63 2.39 1.69
N PRO A 53 -9.95 1.30 2.04
CA PRO A 53 -10.58 -0.02 2.06
C PRO A 53 -11.58 -0.15 3.22
N GLU A 54 -12.65 -0.92 3.03
CA GLU A 54 -13.50 -1.42 4.13
C GLU A 54 -12.83 -2.61 4.83
N ALA A 55 -12.21 -3.52 4.06
CA ALA A 55 -11.31 -4.52 4.60
C ALA A 55 -9.93 -3.88 4.81
N ALA A 56 -9.79 -3.12 5.90
CA ALA A 56 -8.63 -2.27 6.16
C ALA A 56 -7.60 -2.89 7.11
N CYS A 57 -7.96 -3.89 7.92
CA CYS A 57 -7.07 -4.39 8.95
C CYS A 57 -6.26 -5.59 8.47
N PHE A 58 -4.95 -5.55 8.67
CA PHE A 58 -4.04 -6.67 8.47
C PHE A 58 -3.61 -7.20 9.83
N VAL A 59 -3.87 -8.48 10.09
CA VAL A 59 -3.52 -9.14 11.35
C VAL A 59 -2.39 -10.13 11.09
N THR A 60 -1.31 -10.01 11.86
CA THR A 60 -0.17 -10.93 11.81
C THR A 60 0.25 -11.36 13.20
N GLU A 61 0.94 -12.48 13.31
CA GLU A 61 1.46 -13.00 14.58
C GLU A 61 2.96 -13.21 14.46
N ASP A 62 3.73 -12.60 15.36
CA ASP A 62 5.17 -12.85 15.49
C ASP A 62 5.51 -13.14 16.96
N GLY A 63 6.26 -14.21 17.20
CA GLY A 63 6.66 -14.62 18.55
C GLY A 63 5.51 -14.88 19.54
N GLY A 64 4.30 -15.16 19.06
CA GLY A 64 3.09 -15.31 19.89
C GLY A 64 2.40 -13.99 20.26
N VAL A 65 2.85 -12.87 19.68
CA VAL A 65 2.21 -11.55 19.80
C VAL A 65 1.43 -11.27 18.52
N VAL A 66 0.16 -10.93 18.67
CA VAL A 66 -0.70 -10.53 17.55
C VAL A 66 -0.56 -9.03 17.32
N TYR A 67 -0.21 -8.66 16.10
CA TYR A 67 -0.13 -7.29 15.61
C TYR A 67 -1.29 -7.03 14.65
N GLU A 68 -1.87 -5.85 14.75
CA GLU A 68 -2.96 -5.39 13.88
C GLU A 68 -2.57 -4.03 13.31
N PHE A 69 -2.59 -3.92 11.99
CA PHE A 69 -2.29 -2.70 11.26
C PHE A 69 -3.47 -2.30 10.40
N GLU A 70 -3.93 -1.05 10.56
CA GLU A 70 -5.02 -0.52 9.75
C GLU A 70 -4.47 0.23 8.53
N VAL A 71 -4.89 -0.20 7.34
CA VAL A 71 -4.73 0.53 6.09
C VAL A 71 -5.73 1.69 6.08
N GLY A 72 -5.28 2.85 6.52
CA GLY A 72 -6.07 4.07 6.51
C GLY A 72 -6.41 4.48 5.08
N GLU A 73 -5.44 4.50 4.16
CA GLU A 73 -5.66 4.89 2.76
C GLU A 73 -4.62 4.24 1.83
N PHE A 74 -5.09 3.65 0.73
CA PHE A 74 -4.26 3.40 -0.45
C PHE A 74 -3.99 4.72 -1.18
N LEU A 75 -2.72 5.02 -1.39
CA LEU A 75 -2.30 6.28 -1.97
C LEU A 75 -2.70 6.36 -3.44
N SER A 76 -3.10 7.54 -3.87
CA SER A 76 -3.45 7.77 -5.27
C SER A 76 -2.22 8.10 -6.12
N TRP A 77 -2.28 7.70 -7.38
CA TRP A 77 -1.39 8.14 -8.43
C TRP A 77 -1.89 9.44 -9.06
N GLY A 78 -0.99 10.39 -9.22
CA GLY A 78 -1.26 11.64 -9.94
C GLY A 78 -0.83 12.87 -9.14
N PRO A 79 -1.03 14.06 -9.70
CA PRO A 79 -0.72 15.30 -9.00
C PRO A 79 -1.66 15.49 -7.81
N GLY A 80 -1.09 15.67 -6.62
CA GLY A 80 -1.87 15.93 -5.41
C GLY A 80 -1.06 15.74 -4.13
N ASP A 81 -1.56 16.32 -3.05
CA ASP A 81 -1.08 16.00 -1.71
C ASP A 81 -1.56 14.59 -1.34
N GLY A 82 -0.66 13.75 -0.80
CA GLY A 82 -0.94 12.34 -0.51
C GLY A 82 -0.84 11.40 -1.72
N SER A 83 -0.09 11.79 -2.76
CA SER A 83 0.21 10.88 -3.87
C SER A 83 1.32 9.88 -3.53
N VAL A 84 1.31 8.75 -4.22
CA VAL A 84 2.35 7.72 -4.15
C VAL A 84 3.76 8.30 -4.33
N GLN A 85 3.92 9.21 -5.29
CA GLN A 85 5.22 9.82 -5.61
C GLN A 85 5.74 10.65 -4.44
N ARG A 86 4.89 11.55 -3.92
CA ARG A 86 5.25 12.45 -2.83
C ARG A 86 5.57 11.66 -1.57
N GLU A 87 4.72 10.70 -1.23
CA GLU A 87 4.88 9.88 -0.04
C GLU A 87 6.17 9.07 -0.12
N THR A 88 6.42 8.42 -1.27
CA THR A 88 7.68 7.71 -1.51
C THR A 88 8.90 8.62 -1.32
N GLU A 89 8.89 9.82 -1.91
CA GLU A 89 10.00 10.77 -1.78
C GLU A 89 10.27 11.17 -0.31
N VAL A 90 9.21 11.42 0.46
CA VAL A 90 9.29 11.75 1.88
C VAL A 90 9.96 10.61 2.66
N TRP A 91 9.49 9.38 2.48
CA TRP A 91 10.00 8.23 3.22
C TRP A 91 11.41 7.83 2.81
N ARG A 92 11.75 7.89 1.52
CA ARG A 92 13.13 7.67 1.06
C ARG A 92 14.08 8.69 1.68
N LYS A 93 13.70 9.97 1.67
CA LYS A 93 14.52 11.04 2.26
C LYS A 93 14.68 10.89 3.78
N ALA A 94 13.61 10.53 4.48
CA ALA A 94 13.62 10.37 5.93
C ALA A 94 14.51 9.19 6.36
N SER A 95 14.32 8.04 5.72
CA SER A 95 15.04 6.78 6.05
C SER A 95 16.43 6.67 5.43
N GLY A 96 16.73 7.44 4.38
CA GLY A 96 17.93 7.28 3.54
C GLY A 96 17.90 6.04 2.63
N ARG A 97 16.74 5.40 2.46
CA ARG A 97 16.59 4.17 1.67
C ARG A 97 15.93 4.40 0.32
N GLU A 98 16.66 4.19 -0.77
CA GLU A 98 16.16 4.36 -2.15
C GLU A 98 15.34 3.17 -2.68
N ASP A 99 15.35 2.07 -1.94
CA ASP A 99 14.65 0.83 -2.30
C ASP A 99 13.18 0.81 -1.85
N LEU A 100 12.75 1.81 -1.06
CA LEU A 100 11.38 1.94 -0.57
C LEU A 100 10.44 2.52 -1.62
N PHE A 101 9.18 2.12 -1.54
CA PHE A 101 8.11 2.65 -2.36
C PHE A 101 6.79 2.65 -1.60
N ALA A 102 6.24 3.81 -1.27
CA ALA A 102 5.00 3.91 -0.50
C ALA A 102 3.79 3.61 -1.38
N PHE A 103 2.84 2.82 -0.88
CA PHE A 103 1.59 2.51 -1.59
C PHE A 103 0.33 2.73 -0.72
N ALA A 104 0.47 2.77 0.59
CA ALA A 104 -0.61 3.07 1.52
C ALA A 104 -0.07 3.74 2.78
N ARG A 105 -0.98 4.29 3.59
CA ARG A 105 -0.68 4.84 4.91
C ARG A 105 -1.69 4.38 5.95
N THR A 106 -1.25 4.31 7.21
CA THR A 106 -2.14 4.15 8.36
C THR A 106 -2.82 5.48 8.69
N GLN A 107 -3.89 5.46 9.50
CA GLN A 107 -4.46 6.71 10.02
C GLN A 107 -3.48 7.48 10.93
N GLY A 108 -2.53 6.77 11.55
CA GLY A 108 -1.48 7.34 12.41
C GLY A 108 -0.34 8.00 11.63
N GLY A 109 -0.30 7.85 10.30
CA GLY A 109 0.73 8.47 9.45
C GLY A 109 1.95 7.59 9.17
N ASP A 110 1.94 6.32 9.58
CA ASP A 110 2.94 5.34 9.12
C ASP A 110 2.67 4.97 7.67
N ALA A 111 3.70 4.58 6.94
CA ALA A 111 3.56 4.20 5.53
C ALA A 111 3.77 2.70 5.32
N PHE A 112 2.83 2.09 4.59
CA PHE A 112 3.08 0.80 3.98
C PHE A 112 3.91 1.01 2.72
N VAL A 113 5.01 0.26 2.64
CA VAL A 113 5.99 0.37 1.58
C VAL A 113 6.27 -0.99 0.95
N PHE A 114 6.53 -0.98 -0.35
CA PHE A 114 7.28 -2.04 -0.98
C PHE A 114 8.76 -1.85 -0.70
N VAL A 115 9.44 -2.93 -0.28
CA VAL A 115 10.89 -2.99 -0.16
C VAL A 115 11.44 -3.81 -1.32
N ARG A 116 12.37 -3.23 -2.08
CA ARG A 116 13.00 -3.89 -3.23
C ARG A 116 14.32 -4.52 -2.84
N GLU A 117 14.38 -5.83 -2.95
CA GLU A 117 15.65 -6.56 -2.90
C GLU A 117 16.09 -6.91 -4.33
N ASN A 118 17.40 -6.78 -4.60
CA ASN A 118 17.94 -6.98 -5.94
C ASN A 118 17.60 -8.37 -6.48
N GLY A 119 16.79 -8.41 -7.54
CA GLY A 119 16.41 -9.64 -8.24
C GLY A 119 15.23 -10.40 -7.64
N ALA A 120 14.62 -9.91 -6.56
CA ALA A 120 13.42 -10.50 -5.95
C ALA A 120 12.17 -9.65 -6.25
N PRO A 121 10.96 -10.25 -6.28
CA PRO A 121 9.72 -9.50 -6.17
C PRO A 121 9.71 -8.65 -4.89
N PRO A 122 9.09 -7.46 -4.90
CA PRO A 122 9.05 -6.62 -3.70
C PRO A 122 8.15 -7.22 -2.61
N SER A 123 8.62 -7.13 -1.37
CA SER A 123 7.87 -7.49 -0.16
C SER A 123 7.19 -6.27 0.47
N VAL A 124 6.21 -6.50 1.33
CA VAL A 124 5.41 -5.47 2.00
C VAL A 124 5.90 -5.28 3.43
N TRP A 125 6.15 -4.02 3.78
CA TRP A 125 6.62 -3.59 5.08
C TRP A 125 5.84 -2.38 5.55
N LEU A 126 5.81 -2.16 6.86
CA LEU A 126 5.32 -0.94 7.48
C LEU A 126 6.51 -0.14 8.01
N CYS A 127 6.63 1.12 7.57
CA CYS A 127 7.63 2.05 8.05
C CYS A 127 7.06 2.89 9.19
N LEU A 128 7.57 2.66 10.40
CA LEU A 128 7.05 3.19 11.65
C LEU A 128 7.64 4.58 11.91
N HIS A 129 6.82 5.63 11.77
CA HIS A 129 7.24 7.01 11.91
C HIS A 129 7.79 7.30 13.31
N GLU A 130 7.07 6.85 14.34
CA GLU A 130 7.37 7.15 15.74
C GLU A 130 8.49 6.26 16.33
N GLU A 131 8.78 5.12 15.69
CA GLU A 131 9.81 4.17 16.12
C GLU A 131 11.11 4.36 15.33
N GLY A 132 11.47 5.61 15.04
CA GLY A 132 12.74 5.94 14.40
C GLY A 132 12.88 5.44 12.96
N LEU A 133 11.76 5.28 12.24
CA LEU A 133 11.70 4.77 10.86
C LEU A 133 12.08 3.28 10.75
N GLU A 134 11.82 2.52 11.80
CA GLU A 134 11.97 1.06 11.77
C GLU A 134 11.00 0.44 10.75
N LEU A 135 11.47 -0.62 10.08
CA LEU A 135 10.64 -1.40 9.16
C LEU A 135 10.16 -2.66 9.86
N SER A 136 8.83 -2.79 9.96
CA SER A 136 8.17 -4.01 10.40
C SER A 136 7.71 -4.82 9.18
N PHE A 137 8.08 -6.09 9.13
CA PHE A 137 7.69 -6.98 8.04
C PHE A 137 6.18 -7.26 8.11
N VAL A 138 5.51 -7.22 6.95
CA VAL A 138 4.06 -7.45 6.87
C VAL A 138 3.74 -8.69 6.03
N ALA A 139 4.28 -8.78 4.81
CA ALA A 139 4.03 -9.92 3.92
C ALA A 139 5.13 -10.07 2.85
N ASP A 140 5.35 -11.29 2.35
CA ASP A 140 6.35 -11.53 1.30
C ASP A 140 5.93 -10.93 -0.05
N THR A 141 4.62 -10.79 -0.27
CA THR A 141 4.06 -10.27 -1.52
C THR A 141 2.86 -9.38 -1.28
N PHE A 142 2.58 -8.48 -2.22
CA PHE A 142 1.37 -7.67 -2.17
C PHE A 142 0.08 -8.50 -2.26
N GLU A 143 0.11 -9.65 -2.95
CA GLU A 143 -1.04 -10.55 -3.01
C GLU A 143 -1.38 -11.13 -1.63
N GLN A 144 -0.38 -11.64 -0.90
CA GLN A 144 -0.59 -12.10 0.47
C GLN A 144 -1.08 -10.99 1.40
N PHE A 145 -0.56 -9.77 1.23
CA PHE A 145 -1.05 -8.62 1.97
C PHE A 145 -2.55 -8.38 1.72
N LEU A 146 -2.98 -8.31 0.45
CA LEU A 146 -4.40 -8.12 0.11
C LEU A 146 -5.29 -9.27 0.58
N ASP A 147 -4.81 -10.51 0.44
CA ASP A 147 -5.54 -11.72 0.87
C ASP A 147 -5.70 -11.75 2.40
N GLY A 148 -4.78 -11.15 3.15
CA GLY A 148 -4.81 -11.04 4.61
C GLY A 148 -5.64 -9.87 5.16
N LEU A 149 -6.12 -8.95 4.31
CA LEU A 149 -6.94 -7.82 4.76
C LEU A 149 -8.35 -8.27 5.18
N VAL A 150 -8.76 -7.87 6.37
CA VAL A 150 -10.09 -8.13 6.92
C VAL A 150 -10.78 -6.83 7.32
N VAL A 151 -12.10 -6.87 7.49
CA VAL A 151 -12.83 -5.76 8.11
C VAL A 151 -12.34 -5.64 9.56
N CYS A 152 -11.95 -4.43 9.97
CA CYS A 152 -11.49 -4.17 11.32
C CYS A 152 -12.60 -4.51 12.32
N ASP A 153 -12.26 -5.24 13.38
CA ASP A 153 -13.21 -5.48 14.47
C ASP A 153 -13.45 -4.15 15.20
N VAL A 154 -14.70 -3.69 15.21
CA VAL A 154 -15.10 -2.54 16.02
C VAL A 154 -15.02 -2.97 17.49
N ARG A 155 -13.90 -2.65 18.17
CA ARG A 155 -13.77 -2.83 19.62
C ARG A 155 -14.48 -1.72 20.39
#